data_AF-K1PCE3-F1
#
_entry.id   AF-K1PCE3-F1
#
_cell.length_a   1.000
_cell.length_b   1.000
_cell.length_c   1.000
_cell.angle_alpha   90.00
_cell.angle_beta   90.00
_cell.angle_gamma   90.00
#
_symmetry.space_group_name_H-M   'P 1'
#
loop_
_entity.id
_entity.type
_entity.pdbx_description
1 polymer ?
#
loop_
_entity_poly.entity_id
_entity_poly.type
_entity_poly.pdbx_seq_one_letter_code
_entity_poly.pdbx_strand_id
1 'polypeptide(L)'
;MERKVSTLEKLYGCQLVWKIEKWEYKMEEAKLGRKTTIFSPPFLTARHGYKMAMSISRGKFLSIFICICKGEYDALLGWPFCHRISFTLVDQCQDPAARRNVTYSIKPNIIRDNKAFLGRPIGERNASFGAQKFVELEVIKEKDYIRDDCVFIKCTIDSDDMILL
;
A
#
# COMPACT_ATOMS: atom_id res chain seq x y z
N MET A 1 -16.33 -17.99 0.60
CA MET A 1 -15.82 -16.63 0.34
C MET A 1 -14.30 -16.65 0.13
N GLU A 2 -13.52 -17.27 1.03
CA GLU A 2 -12.06 -17.42 0.93
C GLU A 2 -11.53 -18.07 -0.38
N ARG A 3 -12.25 -19.06 -0.93
CA ARG A 3 -11.89 -19.70 -2.21
C ARG A 3 -11.91 -18.75 -3.43
N LYS A 4 -12.77 -17.72 -3.44
CA LYS A 4 -12.84 -16.75 -4.56
C LYS A 4 -11.66 -15.77 -4.51
N VAL A 5 -11.34 -15.27 -3.31
CA VAL A 5 -10.20 -14.37 -3.07
C VAL A 5 -8.87 -15.01 -3.51
N SER A 6 -8.65 -16.29 -3.16
CA SER A 6 -7.48 -17.06 -3.59
C SER A 6 -7.37 -17.26 -5.12
N THR A 7 -8.51 -17.33 -5.83
CA THR A 7 -8.54 -17.51 -7.28
C THR A 7 -8.25 -16.21 -8.02
N LEU A 8 -8.76 -15.08 -7.52
CA LEU A 8 -8.53 -13.75 -8.10
C LEU A 8 -7.10 -13.25 -7.89
N GLU A 9 -6.49 -13.50 -6.73
CA GLU A 9 -5.06 -13.21 -6.52
C GLU A 9 -4.17 -13.99 -7.51
N LYS A 10 -4.57 -15.21 -7.89
CA LYS A 10 -3.85 -16.02 -8.89
C LYS A 10 -4.04 -15.52 -10.32
N LEU A 11 -5.16 -14.88 -10.64
CA LEU A 11 -5.49 -14.43 -12.00
C LEU A 11 -5.00 -13.01 -12.30
N TYR A 12 -5.05 -12.11 -11.30
CA TYR A 12 -4.77 -10.68 -11.49
C TYR A 12 -3.56 -10.19 -10.67
N GLY A 13 -3.04 -11.03 -9.77
CA GLY A 13 -1.94 -10.65 -8.89
C GLY A 13 -2.34 -9.53 -7.92
N CYS A 14 -1.32 -8.92 -7.32
CA CYS A 14 -1.49 -7.71 -6.53
C CYS A 14 -1.31 -6.46 -7.38
N GLN A 15 -1.96 -5.37 -6.95
CA GLN A 15 -1.90 -4.09 -7.63
C GLN A 15 -0.51 -3.46 -7.61
N LEU A 16 0.28 -3.70 -6.55
CA LEU A 16 1.67 -3.26 -6.48
C LEU A 16 2.51 -4.21 -5.64
N VAL A 17 3.73 -4.50 -6.12
CA VAL A 17 4.85 -4.94 -5.30
C VAL A 17 5.91 -3.84 -5.34
N TRP A 18 6.04 -3.09 -4.25
CA TRP A 18 6.98 -2.00 -4.16
C TRP A 18 8.32 -2.52 -3.62
N LYS A 19 9.33 -2.59 -4.49
CA LYS A 19 10.72 -2.79 -4.10
C LYS A 19 11.33 -1.47 -3.62
N ILE A 20 11.86 -1.47 -2.41
CA ILE A 20 12.52 -0.32 -1.79
C ILE A 20 13.99 -0.68 -1.60
N GLU A 21 14.81 -0.27 -2.55
CA GLU A 21 16.27 -0.48 -2.51
C GLU A 21 16.97 0.60 -1.69
N LYS A 22 18.25 0.41 -1.34
CA LYS A 22 19.01 1.40 -0.55
C LYS A 22 18.30 1.72 0.77
N TRP A 23 17.81 0.66 1.44
CA TRP A 23 16.98 0.77 2.63
C TRP A 23 17.73 1.47 3.76
N GLU A 24 18.96 1.07 4.04
CA GLU A 24 19.79 1.64 5.10
C GLU A 24 19.98 3.15 4.92
N TYR A 25 20.39 3.57 3.73
CA TYR A 25 20.53 4.99 3.37
C TYR A 25 19.22 5.76 3.56
N LYS A 26 18.09 5.21 3.09
CA LYS A 26 16.76 5.86 3.26
C LYS A 26 16.36 5.97 4.73
N MET A 27 16.68 4.97 5.55
CA MET A 27 16.40 5.01 6.98
C MET A 27 17.28 6.03 7.70
N GLU A 28 18.52 6.20 7.27
CA GLU A 28 19.43 7.23 7.78
C GLU A 28 18.96 8.64 7.38
N GLU A 29 18.61 8.86 6.11
CA GLU A 29 18.02 10.13 5.64
C GLU A 29 16.81 10.53 6.46
N ALA A 30 15.93 9.56 6.75
CA ALA A 30 14.74 9.80 7.55
C ALA A 30 15.08 10.03 9.03
N LYS A 31 16.13 9.41 9.57
CA LYS A 31 16.63 9.64 10.93
C LYS A 31 17.20 11.05 11.10
N LEU A 32 17.90 11.54 10.09
CA LEU A 32 18.47 12.89 10.06
C LEU A 32 17.43 13.97 9.72
N GLY A 33 16.18 13.59 9.45
CA GLY A 33 15.11 14.52 9.08
C GLY A 33 15.22 15.08 7.66
N ARG A 34 16.22 14.66 6.86
CA ARG A 34 16.45 15.16 5.49
C ARG A 34 15.35 14.70 4.53
N LYS A 35 14.97 13.43 4.62
CA LYS A 35 13.90 12.84 3.81
C LYS A 35 13.12 11.81 4.61
N THR A 36 12.08 12.29 5.30
CA THR A 36 11.29 11.48 6.25
C THR A 36 10.25 10.59 5.59
N THR A 37 9.87 10.89 4.34
CA THR A 37 8.84 10.16 3.58
C THR A 37 9.36 9.80 2.19
N ILE A 38 9.11 8.58 1.76
CA ILE A 38 9.35 8.12 0.39
C ILE A 38 8.06 7.61 -0.23
N PHE A 39 7.97 7.65 -1.56
CA PHE A 39 6.76 7.32 -2.31
C PHE A 39 7.01 6.17 -3.28
N SER A 40 6.00 5.33 -3.50
CA SER A 40 6.00 4.35 -4.57
C SER A 40 5.79 5.04 -5.92
N PRO A 41 6.12 4.36 -7.03
CA PRO A 41 5.52 4.69 -8.32
C PRO A 41 3.99 4.67 -8.22
N PRO A 42 3.27 5.54 -8.95
CA PRO A 42 1.83 5.42 -9.07
C PRO A 42 1.45 4.11 -9.75
N PHE A 43 0.34 3.52 -9.34
CA PHE A 43 -0.18 2.27 -9.89
C PHE A 43 -1.70 2.35 -10.04
N LEU A 44 -2.25 1.49 -10.88
CA LEU A 44 -3.69 1.36 -11.05
C LEU A 44 -4.20 0.18 -10.23
N THR A 45 -5.41 0.33 -9.71
CA THR A 45 -6.08 -0.73 -8.95
C THR A 45 -6.61 -1.87 -9.83
N ALA A 46 -6.86 -1.58 -11.11
CA ALA A 46 -7.21 -2.48 -12.19
C ALA A 46 -6.88 -1.81 -13.54
N ARG A 47 -7.04 -2.49 -14.68
CA ARG A 47 -6.71 -1.94 -16.02
C ARG A 47 -7.29 -0.55 -16.27
N HIS A 48 -8.52 -0.30 -15.81
CA HIS A 48 -9.22 0.99 -15.92
C HIS A 48 -9.66 1.51 -14.52
N GLY A 49 -8.90 1.15 -13.48
CA GLY A 49 -9.26 1.43 -12.09
C GLY A 49 -8.76 2.77 -11.56
N TYR A 50 -8.94 2.98 -10.26
CA TYR A 50 -8.38 4.13 -9.54
C TYR A 50 -6.86 4.17 -9.67
N LYS A 51 -6.30 5.37 -9.81
CA LYS A 51 -4.86 5.61 -9.71
C LYS A 51 -4.48 5.89 -8.27
N MET A 52 -3.43 5.24 -7.76
CA MET A 52 -2.99 5.37 -6.38
C MET A 52 -1.47 5.48 -6.28
N ALA A 53 -0.99 6.00 -5.16
CA ALA A 53 0.41 5.96 -4.79
C ALA A 53 0.54 5.72 -3.28
N MET A 54 1.52 4.90 -2.90
CA MET A 54 1.84 4.62 -1.50
C MET A 54 2.97 5.50 -1.02
N SER A 55 3.04 5.69 0.30
CA SER A 55 4.18 6.27 0.97
C SER A 55 4.52 5.54 2.25
N ILE A 56 5.80 5.53 2.60
CA ILE A 56 6.24 5.14 3.94
C ILE A 56 7.02 6.28 4.58
N SER A 57 6.93 6.35 5.91
CA SER A 57 7.74 7.24 6.71
C SER A 57 8.29 6.53 7.94
N ARG A 58 9.46 7.00 8.40
CA ARG A 58 10.17 6.41 9.54
C ARG A 58 9.93 7.24 10.80
N GLY A 59 9.32 6.63 11.82
CA GLY A 59 9.25 7.13 13.19
C GLY A 59 9.82 6.10 14.18
N LYS A 60 9.15 5.89 15.33
CA LYS A 60 9.37 4.69 16.16
C LYS A 60 8.88 3.42 15.43
N PHE A 61 7.82 3.60 14.65
CA PHE A 61 7.26 2.60 13.76
C PHE A 61 7.58 3.00 12.33
N LEU A 62 7.58 2.03 11.42
CA LEU A 62 7.34 2.33 10.03
C LEU A 62 5.86 2.67 9.88
N SER A 63 5.56 3.87 9.38
CA SER A 63 4.20 4.25 9.00
C SER A 63 4.01 4.00 7.51
N ILE A 64 2.81 3.60 7.12
CA ILE A 64 2.43 3.39 5.72
C ILE A 64 1.13 4.11 5.40
N PHE A 65 1.10 4.76 4.25
CA PHE A 65 -0.07 5.44 3.75
C PHE A 65 -0.27 5.21 2.26
N ILE A 66 -1.49 5.46 1.81
CA ILE A 66 -1.88 5.46 0.41
C ILE A 66 -2.72 6.70 0.13
N CYS A 67 -2.60 7.23 -1.07
CA CYS A 67 -3.46 8.30 -1.58
C CYS A 67 -4.04 7.91 -2.92
N ILE A 68 -5.22 8.46 -3.21
CA ILE A 68 -5.85 8.39 -4.51
C ILE A 68 -5.32 9.56 -5.34
N CYS A 69 -4.76 9.26 -6.50
CA CYS A 69 -4.29 10.24 -7.47
C CYS A 69 -5.37 10.45 -8.53
N LYS A 70 -5.39 11.64 -9.13
CA LYS A 70 -6.24 11.90 -10.30
C LYS A 70 -5.90 10.92 -11.43
N GLY A 71 -6.90 10.17 -11.85
CA GLY A 71 -6.80 9.13 -12.87
C GLY A 71 -7.53 9.50 -14.15
N GLU A 72 -7.16 8.85 -15.25
CA GLU A 72 -7.82 9.00 -16.55
C GLU A 72 -9.26 8.49 -16.52
N TYR A 73 -9.52 7.45 -15.70
CA TYR A 73 -10.80 6.75 -15.63
C TYR A 73 -11.73 7.27 -14.52
N ASP A 74 -11.37 8.35 -13.81
CA ASP A 74 -12.11 8.84 -12.62
C ASP A 74 -13.60 9.12 -12.88
N ALA A 75 -13.97 9.43 -14.13
CA ALA A 75 -15.36 9.67 -14.52
C ALA A 75 -16.23 8.40 -14.57
N LEU A 76 -15.60 7.23 -14.67
CA LEU A 76 -16.25 5.93 -14.81
C LEU A 76 -16.32 5.14 -13.48
N LEU A 77 -15.59 5.62 -12.47
CA LEU A 77 -15.43 4.93 -11.19
C LEU A 77 -16.47 5.37 -10.17
N GLY A 78 -16.78 4.45 -9.24
CA GLY A 78 -17.62 4.74 -8.09
C GLY A 78 -16.93 5.68 -7.10
N TRP A 79 -17.70 6.55 -6.44
CA TRP A 79 -17.18 7.44 -5.41
C TRP A 79 -18.15 7.54 -4.23
N PRO A 80 -17.63 7.65 -2.99
CA PRO A 80 -16.22 7.63 -2.62
C PRO A 80 -15.60 6.22 -2.67
N PHE A 81 -14.27 6.15 -2.73
CA PHE A 81 -13.53 4.89 -2.71
C PHE A 81 -13.85 4.08 -1.44
N CYS A 82 -14.23 2.82 -1.61
CA CYS A 82 -14.77 1.97 -0.55
C CYS A 82 -14.14 0.57 -0.45
N HIS A 83 -13.18 0.25 -1.32
CA HIS A 83 -12.59 -1.09 -1.39
C HIS A 83 -11.59 -1.31 -0.24
N ARG A 84 -11.57 -2.52 0.31
CA ARG A 84 -10.57 -2.88 1.33
C ARG A 84 -9.19 -2.88 0.69
N ILE A 85 -8.22 -2.29 1.39
CA ILE A 85 -6.81 -2.27 1.02
C ILE A 85 -6.04 -3.10 2.05
N SER A 86 -5.12 -3.94 1.59
CA SER A 86 -4.16 -4.61 2.47
C SER A 86 -2.73 -4.27 2.07
N PHE A 87 -1.95 -3.88 3.06
CA PHE A 87 -0.51 -3.68 2.96
C PHE A 87 0.21 -4.86 3.59
N THR A 88 1.18 -5.43 2.89
CA THR A 88 1.92 -6.57 3.38
C THR A 88 3.42 -6.33 3.25
N LEU A 89 4.12 -6.26 4.39
CA LEU A 89 5.57 -6.33 4.44
C LEU A 89 5.96 -7.79 4.21
N VAL A 90 6.76 -8.01 3.17
CA VAL A 90 7.12 -9.36 2.73
C VAL A 90 8.36 -9.83 3.47
N ASP A 91 8.25 -10.99 4.12
CA ASP A 91 9.39 -11.76 4.60
C ASP A 91 10.06 -12.44 3.39
N GLN A 92 11.35 -12.18 3.17
CA GLN A 92 12.10 -12.63 2.00
C GLN A 92 12.83 -13.96 2.24
N CYS A 93 12.39 -14.75 3.24
CA CYS A 93 12.87 -16.10 3.47
C CYS A 93 12.83 -16.93 2.16
N GLN A 94 13.91 -17.68 1.90
CA GLN A 94 14.03 -18.48 0.68
C GLN A 94 12.94 -19.55 0.59
N ASP A 95 12.57 -20.15 1.73
CA ASP A 95 11.43 -21.06 1.81
C ASP A 95 10.13 -20.25 1.92
N PRO A 96 9.26 -20.25 0.88
CA PRO A 96 8.01 -19.51 0.91
C PRO A 96 7.05 -19.95 2.02
N ALA A 97 7.12 -21.21 2.46
CA ALA A 97 6.27 -21.73 3.53
C ALA A 97 6.69 -21.23 4.91
N ALA A 98 7.97 -20.84 5.09
CA ALA A 98 8.49 -20.31 6.34
C ALA A 98 8.28 -18.79 6.49
N ARG A 99 7.90 -18.09 5.42
CA ARG A 99 7.70 -16.64 5.41
C ARG A 99 6.64 -16.20 6.40
N ARG A 100 6.96 -15.22 7.24
CA ARG A 100 6.04 -14.60 8.18
C ARG A 100 5.78 -13.15 7.81
N ASN A 101 4.95 -12.93 6.80
CA ASN A 101 4.61 -11.59 6.36
C ASN A 101 3.83 -10.81 7.45
N VAL A 102 4.04 -9.49 7.52
CA VAL A 102 3.21 -8.59 8.37
C VAL A 102 2.18 -7.92 7.49
N THR A 103 0.89 -8.10 7.81
CA THR A 103 -0.21 -7.52 7.02
C THR A 103 -1.07 -6.59 7.85
N TYR A 104 -1.42 -5.44 7.27
CA TYR A 104 -2.39 -4.50 7.82
C TYR A 104 -3.45 -4.19 6.76
N SER A 105 -4.73 -4.35 7.12
CA SER A 105 -5.84 -4.12 6.21
C SER A 105 -6.73 -2.98 6.71
N ILE A 106 -7.17 -2.13 5.79
CA ILE A 106 -8.10 -1.04 6.05
C ILE A 106 -9.30 -1.21 5.12
N LYS A 107 -10.51 -1.20 5.70
CA LYS A 107 -11.73 -0.94 4.93
C LYS A 107 -12.11 0.53 5.13
N PRO A 108 -12.10 1.36 4.07
CA PRO A 108 -12.44 2.77 4.18
C PRO A 108 -13.83 2.98 4.80
N ASN A 109 -13.92 3.88 5.77
CA ASN A 109 -15.19 4.29 6.36
C ASN A 109 -15.77 5.48 5.59
N ILE A 110 -16.92 5.29 4.96
CA ILE A 110 -17.57 6.29 4.10
C ILE A 110 -18.39 7.27 4.96
N ILE A 111 -17.71 8.26 5.52
CA ILE A 111 -18.33 9.36 6.27
C ILE A 111 -17.92 10.71 5.66
N ARG A 112 -18.69 11.77 5.94
CA ARG A 112 -18.44 13.12 5.40
C ARG A 112 -17.02 13.62 5.69
N ASP A 113 -16.51 13.36 6.88
CA ASP A 113 -15.17 13.79 7.32
C ASP A 113 -14.04 13.13 6.51
N ASN A 114 -14.29 11.95 5.95
CA ASN A 114 -13.31 11.24 5.14
C ASN A 114 -13.33 11.63 3.65
N LYS A 115 -14.15 12.61 3.26
CA LYS A 115 -14.29 13.05 1.85
C LYS A 115 -12.96 13.49 1.23
N ALA A 116 -12.08 14.14 1.99
CA ALA A 116 -10.78 14.61 1.51
C ALA A 116 -9.80 13.47 1.17
N PHE A 117 -10.04 12.26 1.69
CA PHE A 117 -9.22 11.07 1.47
C PHE A 117 -9.82 10.17 0.39
N LEU A 118 -11.14 9.96 0.45
CA LEU A 118 -11.85 8.92 -0.32
C LEU A 118 -12.65 9.45 -1.51
N GLY A 119 -12.88 10.76 -1.60
CA GLY A 119 -13.67 11.38 -2.67
C GLY A 119 -12.94 11.38 -4.02
N ARG A 120 -13.66 11.77 -5.08
CA ARG A 120 -13.05 11.95 -6.41
C ARG A 120 -11.97 13.05 -6.35
N PRO A 121 -10.73 12.80 -6.82
CA PRO A 121 -9.69 13.81 -6.84
C PRO A 121 -10.09 15.06 -7.64
N ILE A 122 -9.90 16.22 -7.02
CA ILE A 122 -10.05 17.53 -7.69
C ILE A 122 -8.67 18.02 -8.15
N GLY A 123 -7.67 17.92 -7.26
CA GLY A 123 -6.25 18.18 -7.56
C GLY A 123 -5.50 16.92 -8.02
N GLU A 124 -4.17 16.96 -7.97
CA GLU A 124 -3.32 15.83 -8.39
C GLU A 124 -3.50 14.58 -7.54
N ARG A 125 -3.72 14.75 -6.22
CA ARG A 125 -3.95 13.68 -5.27
C ARG A 125 -4.80 14.13 -4.08
N ASN A 126 -5.50 13.18 -3.48
CA ASN A 126 -6.20 13.34 -2.22
C ASN A 126 -5.24 13.34 -1.01
N ALA A 127 -5.79 13.64 0.16
CA ALA A 127 -5.11 13.37 1.42
C ALA A 127 -4.84 11.86 1.57
N SER A 128 -3.71 11.51 2.20
CA SER A 128 -3.30 10.11 2.39
C SER A 128 -3.94 9.50 3.63
N PHE A 129 -4.27 8.22 3.58
CA PHE A 129 -4.80 7.45 4.71
C PHE A 129 -4.04 6.12 4.84
N GLY A 130 -4.01 5.52 6.03
CA GLY A 130 -3.08 4.42 6.29
C GLY A 130 -2.94 4.05 7.76
N ALA A 131 -1.80 3.45 8.09
CA ALA A 131 -1.40 3.11 9.46
C ALA A 131 -0.15 3.88 9.87
N GLN A 132 -0.25 4.66 10.94
CA GLN A 132 0.91 5.25 11.60
C GLN A 132 1.81 4.19 12.25
N LYS A 133 1.24 3.09 12.75
CA LYS A 133 1.95 1.99 13.41
C LYS A 133 1.84 0.71 12.60
N PHE A 134 2.39 0.70 11.38
CA PHE A 134 2.31 -0.48 10.51
C PHE A 134 3.19 -1.62 11.00
N VAL A 135 4.47 -1.34 11.25
CA VAL A 135 5.41 -2.31 11.82
C VAL A 135 6.42 -1.59 12.72
N GLU A 136 6.83 -2.24 13.80
CA GLU A 136 7.91 -1.73 14.63
C GLU A 136 9.26 -1.84 13.90
N LEU A 137 10.11 -0.83 14.05
CA LEU A 137 11.43 -0.85 13.42
C LEU A 137 12.39 -1.87 14.04
N GLU A 138 12.05 -2.44 15.19
CA GLU A 138 12.79 -3.57 15.77
C GLU A 138 12.39 -4.86 15.06
N VAL A 139 11.09 -5.13 14.91
CA VAL A 139 10.54 -6.30 14.21
C VAL A 139 11.05 -6.40 12.77
N ILE A 140 11.17 -5.29 12.04
CA ILE A 140 11.66 -5.32 10.64
C ILE A 140 13.12 -5.81 10.53
N LYS A 141 13.89 -5.79 11.64
CA LYS A 141 15.29 -6.24 11.68
C LYS A 141 15.46 -7.70 12.12
N GLU A 142 14.42 -8.34 12.64
CA GLU A 142 14.50 -9.66 13.27
C GLU A 142 14.44 -10.83 12.27
N LYS A 143 13.89 -10.60 11.07
CA LYS A 143 13.69 -11.62 10.03
C LYS A 143 14.21 -11.11 8.68
N ASP A 144 14.03 -11.92 7.65
CA ASP A 144 14.44 -11.60 6.26
C ASP A 144 13.54 -10.53 5.61
N TYR A 145 12.96 -9.59 6.37
CA TYR A 145 12.22 -8.46 5.79
C TYR A 145 13.15 -7.50 5.05
N ILE A 146 14.39 -7.36 5.53
CA ILE A 146 15.46 -6.63 4.86
C ILE A 146 16.45 -7.66 4.33
N ARG A 147 16.64 -7.69 3.01
CA ARG A 147 17.62 -8.57 2.35
C ARG A 147 18.24 -7.82 1.18
N ASP A 148 19.56 -7.94 1.02
CA ASP A 148 20.30 -7.26 -0.05
C ASP A 148 20.03 -5.73 -0.08
N ASP A 149 19.96 -5.11 1.11
CA ASP A 149 19.60 -3.69 1.33
C ASP A 149 18.26 -3.28 0.67
N CYS A 150 17.32 -4.24 0.61
CA CYS A 150 16.01 -4.08 0.01
C CYS A 150 14.88 -4.54 0.93
N VAL A 151 13.74 -3.84 0.85
CA VAL A 151 12.46 -4.22 1.47
C VAL A 151 11.39 -4.30 0.39
N PHE A 152 10.44 -5.23 0.55
CA PHE A 152 9.27 -5.33 -0.33
C PHE A 152 7.98 -5.09 0.44
N ILE A 153 7.13 -4.20 -0.10
CA ILE A 153 5.77 -3.99 0.40
C ILE A 153 4.77 -4.26 -0.72
N LYS A 154 3.88 -5.23 -0.50
CA LYS A 154 2.77 -5.57 -1.40
C LYS A 154 1.53 -4.75 -1.01
N CYS A 155 0.79 -4.32 -2.02
CA CYS A 155 -0.54 -3.72 -1.87
C CYS A 155 -1.56 -4.54 -2.65
N THR A 156 -2.63 -4.97 -1.96
CA THR A 156 -3.79 -5.61 -2.57
C THR A 156 -5.06 -4.84 -2.30
N ILE A 157 -5.97 -4.89 -3.26
CA ILE A 157 -7.26 -4.22 -3.17
C ILE A 157 -8.35 -5.23 -3.51
N ASP A 158 -9.28 -5.41 -2.56
CA ASP A 158 -10.39 -6.34 -2.74
C ASP A 158 -11.27 -5.85 -3.89
N SER A 159 -11.31 -6.67 -4.95
CA SER A 159 -11.95 -6.33 -6.22
C SER A 159 -13.39 -6.82 -6.32
N ASP A 160 -13.92 -7.46 -5.27
CA ASP A 160 -15.21 -8.16 -5.29
C ASP A 160 -16.39 -7.26 -5.69
N ASP A 161 -16.27 -5.93 -5.47
CA ASP A 161 -17.27 -4.92 -5.83
C ASP A 161 -16.75 -3.90 -6.88
N MET A 162 -15.58 -4.11 -7.49
CA MET A 162 -15.10 -3.21 -8.55
C MET A 162 -15.88 -3.47 -9.84
N ILE A 163 -16.64 -2.47 -10.30
CA ILE A 163 -17.20 -2.48 -11.65
C ILE A 163 -16.04 -2.40 -12.63
N LEU A 164 -15.62 -3.56 -13.13
CA LEU A 164 -14.67 -3.66 -14.23
C LEU A 164 -15.46 -3.39 -15.53
N LEU A 165 -15.05 -2.36 -16.26
CA LEU A 165 -15.48 -2.12 -17.64
C LEU A 165 -14.89 -3.17 -18.58
#